data_AF-A0A1C6H9F9-F1
#
_entry.id   AF-A0A1C6H9F9-F1
#
_cell.length_a   1.000
_cell.length_b   1.000
_cell.length_c   1.000
_cell.angle_alpha   90.00
_cell.angle_beta   90.00
_cell.angle_gamma   90.00
#
_symmetry.space_group_name_H-M   'P 1'
#
loop_
_entity.id
_entity.type
_entity.pdbx_description
1 polymer ?
#
loop_
_entity_poly.entity_id
_entity_poly.type
_entity_poly.pdbx_seq_one_letter_code
_entity_poly.pdbx_strand_id
1 'polypeptide(L)'
;MNLRQKYKRIKKENERLKKIVRPMVRQPILESRECKILTLAGENIVCDFEYDAEAIDYAQKCVVRNLSDELMPYIEFEKYFNENGDVAVKGQIKVVLHN
;
A
#
# COMPACT_ATOMS: atom_id res chain seq x y z
N MET A 1 24.29 -35.08 24.98
CA MET A 1 23.17 -35.33 24.04
C MET A 1 23.74 -35.95 22.77
N ASN A 2 23.24 -37.11 22.35
CA ASN A 2 23.77 -37.85 21.19
C ASN A 2 23.37 -37.14 19.87
N LEU A 3 24.23 -37.18 18.84
CA LEU A 3 23.97 -36.69 17.47
C LEU A 3 22.56 -37.04 16.96
N ARG A 4 22.09 -38.26 17.23
CA ARG A 4 20.77 -38.76 16.82
C ARG A 4 19.62 -37.96 17.45
N GLN A 5 19.78 -37.49 18.69
CA GLN A 5 18.80 -36.62 19.36
C GLN A 5 18.84 -35.19 18.79
N LYS A 6 20.04 -34.69 18.48
CA LYS A 6 20.23 -33.37 17.83
C LYS A 6 19.55 -33.34 16.46
N TYR A 7 19.71 -34.41 15.67
CA TYR A 7 19.10 -34.54 14.35
C TYR A 7 17.56 -34.57 14.41
N LYS A 8 16.99 -35.29 15.39
CA LYS A 8 15.52 -35.31 15.60
C LYS A 8 14.96 -33.93 15.96
N ARG A 9 15.66 -33.16 16.80
CA ARG A 9 15.25 -31.79 17.14
C ARG A 9 15.28 -30.86 15.92
N ILE A 10 16.37 -30.89 15.16
CA ILE A 10 16.51 -30.06 13.95
C ILE A 10 15.44 -30.43 12.91
N LYS A 11 15.17 -31.73 12.71
CA LYS A 11 14.10 -32.17 11.79
C LYS A 11 12.73 -31.66 12.23
N LYS A 12 12.43 -31.70 13.53
CA LYS A 12 11.15 -31.24 14.08
C LYS A 12 10.99 -29.72 13.94
N GLU A 13 12.06 -28.96 14.17
CA GLU A 13 12.04 -27.51 13.98
C GLU A 13 11.94 -27.13 12.50
N ASN A 14 12.63 -27.83 11.60
CA ASN A 14 12.49 -27.62 10.16
C ASN A 14 11.06 -27.87 9.66
N GLU A 15 10.39 -28.91 10.14
CA GLU A 15 8.98 -29.14 9.81
C GLU A 15 8.04 -28.09 10.42
N ARG A 16 8.38 -27.55 11.60
CA ARG A 16 7.66 -26.42 12.21
C ARG A 16 7.84 -25.15 11.37
N LEU A 17 9.06 -24.85 10.95
CA LEU A 17 9.41 -23.69 10.13
C LEU A 17 8.78 -23.78 8.74
N LYS A 18 8.73 -24.96 8.10
CA LYS A 18 8.02 -25.14 6.82
C LYS A 18 6.52 -24.82 6.90
N LYS A 19 5.88 -25.01 8.06
CA LYS A 19 4.48 -24.63 8.27
C LYS A 19 4.29 -23.12 8.46
N ILE A 20 5.33 -22.43 8.92
CA ILE A 20 5.31 -20.98 9.19
C ILE A 20 5.73 -20.20 7.93
N VAL A 21 6.71 -20.73 7.20
CA VAL A 21 7.19 -20.18 5.92
C VAL A 21 6.15 -20.53 4.86
N ARG A 22 5.12 -19.68 4.74
CA ARG A 22 4.39 -19.59 3.48
C ARG A 22 5.42 -19.30 2.38
N PRO A 23 5.28 -19.85 1.17
CA PRO A 23 6.13 -19.44 0.07
C PRO A 23 6.03 -17.91 0.00
N MET A 24 7.16 -17.23 0.12
CA MET A 24 7.28 -15.89 -0.43
C MET A 24 6.95 -16.07 -1.90
N VAL A 25 5.68 -15.85 -2.25
CA VAL A 25 5.29 -15.65 -3.63
C VAL A 25 6.07 -14.40 -3.99
N ARG A 26 7.20 -14.58 -4.69
CA ARG A 26 7.79 -13.50 -5.46
C ARG A 26 6.68 -13.11 -6.41
N GLN A 27 5.89 -12.10 -6.03
CA GLN A 27 5.00 -11.47 -6.96
C GLN A 27 5.89 -11.07 -8.14
N PRO A 28 5.46 -11.34 -9.38
CA PRO A 28 6.16 -10.78 -10.52
C PRO A 28 6.30 -9.29 -10.22
N ILE A 29 7.51 -8.78 -10.29
CA ILE A 29 7.75 -7.34 -10.30
C ILE A 29 6.90 -6.87 -11.47
N LEU A 30 5.71 -6.34 -11.17
CA LEU A 30 4.92 -5.61 -12.13
C LEU A 30 5.85 -4.48 -12.52
N GLU A 31 6.49 -4.62 -13.68
CA GLU A 31 7.17 -3.52 -14.34
C GLU A 31 6.16 -2.39 -14.31
N SER A 32 6.44 -1.40 -13.46
CA SER A 32 5.60 -0.25 -13.25
C SER A 32 5.57 0.50 -14.58
N ARG A 33 4.68 0.10 -15.48
CA ARG A 33 4.26 0.97 -16.56
C ARG A 33 3.74 2.21 -15.86
N GLU A 34 4.42 3.33 -16.06
CA GLU A 34 4.08 4.61 -15.47
C GLU A 34 2.66 4.98 -15.87
N CYS A 35 1.66 4.57 -15.09
CA CYS A 35 0.30 5.03 -15.24
C CYS A 35 0.26 6.47 -14.75
N LYS A 36 0.26 7.42 -15.68
CA LYS A 36 0.05 8.85 -15.36
C LYS A 36 -1.45 9.10 -15.23
N ILE A 37 -1.90 9.45 -14.03
CA ILE A 37 -3.21 10.08 -13.85
C ILE A 37 -3.16 11.40 -14.64
N LEU A 38 -3.95 11.52 -15.71
CA LEU A 38 -3.94 12.70 -16.57
C LEU A 38 -4.61 13.89 -15.88
N THR A 39 -5.76 13.68 -15.22
CA THR A 39 -6.41 14.70 -14.37
C THR A 39 -7.34 14.03 -13.36
N LEU A 40 -7.23 14.42 -12.09
CA LEU A 40 -8.22 14.17 -11.03
C LEU A 40 -8.66 15.55 -10.54
N ALA A 41 -9.97 15.82 -10.53
CA ALA A 41 -10.51 17.14 -10.19
C ALA A 41 -11.46 17.03 -9.01
N GLY A 42 -11.34 17.97 -8.08
CA GLY A 42 -12.22 18.14 -6.93
C GLY A 42 -12.51 19.63 -6.74
N GLU A 43 -13.73 19.93 -6.34
CA GLU A 43 -14.17 21.29 -6.07
C GLU A 43 -14.62 21.38 -4.60
N ASN A 44 -14.34 22.51 -3.98
CA ASN A 44 -14.88 22.82 -2.66
C ASN A 44 -15.53 24.19 -2.74
N ILE A 45 -16.84 24.23 -2.51
CA ILE A 45 -17.61 25.47 -2.53
C ILE A 45 -17.55 26.07 -1.13
N VAL A 46 -17.01 27.28 -1.03
CA VAL A 46 -16.92 27.99 0.24
C VAL A 46 -17.69 29.30 0.16
N CYS A 47 -18.71 29.45 1.00
CA CYS A 47 -19.45 30.68 1.18
C CYS A 47 -18.75 31.54 2.25
N ASP A 48 -18.72 32.86 2.05
CA ASP A 48 -18.21 33.86 3.02
C ASP A 48 -16.69 33.82 3.30
N PHE A 49 -15.89 33.89 2.25
CA PHE A 49 -14.47 34.22 2.40
C PHE A 49 -14.27 35.73 2.40
N GLU A 50 -13.80 36.28 3.52
CA GLU A 50 -12.84 37.38 3.43
C GLU A 50 -11.61 36.80 2.72
N TYR A 51 -11.15 37.43 1.63
CA TYR A 51 -10.03 36.96 0.79
C TYR A 51 -8.68 37.03 1.56
N ASP A 52 -8.55 36.27 2.63
CA ASP A 52 -7.30 36.05 3.34
C ASP A 52 -6.61 34.79 2.78
N ALA A 53 -5.29 34.88 2.59
CA ALA A 53 -4.45 33.80 2.10
C ALA A 53 -4.56 32.54 2.97
N GLU A 54 -4.76 32.69 4.29
CA GLU A 54 -4.93 31.56 5.21
C GLU A 54 -6.21 30.77 4.94
N ALA A 55 -7.29 31.48 4.62
CA ALA A 55 -8.56 30.86 4.29
C ALA A 55 -8.41 30.06 2.98
N ILE A 56 -7.74 30.63 1.96
CA ILE A 56 -7.54 29.97 0.66
C ILE A 56 -6.71 28.68 0.82
N ASP A 57 -5.63 28.73 1.61
CA ASP A 57 -4.81 27.56 1.93
C ASP A 57 -5.64 26.46 2.62
N TYR A 58 -6.53 26.84 3.55
CA TYR A 58 -7.44 25.90 4.19
C TYR A 58 -8.40 25.24 3.19
N ALA A 59 -9.03 26.02 2.32
CA ALA A 59 -9.95 25.50 1.30
C ALA A 59 -9.26 24.51 0.35
N GLN A 60 -8.02 24.80 -0.07
CA GLN A 60 -7.20 23.90 -0.89
C GLN A 60 -6.91 22.58 -0.17
N LYS A 61 -6.56 22.62 1.12
CA LYS A 61 -6.35 21.42 1.94
C LYS A 61 -7.62 20.57 2.06
N CYS A 62 -8.79 21.20 2.14
CA CYS A 62 -10.07 20.49 2.13
C CYS A 62 -10.31 19.75 0.81
N VAL A 63 -10.06 20.38 -0.35
CA VAL A 63 -10.17 19.71 -1.66
C VAL A 63 -9.29 18.45 -1.71
N VAL A 64 -8.03 18.56 -1.27
CA VAL A 64 -7.08 17.43 -1.27
C VAL A 64 -7.58 16.29 -0.38
N ARG A 65 -8.11 16.61 0.81
CA ARG A 65 -8.66 15.60 1.73
C ARG A 65 -9.88 14.91 1.14
N ASN A 66 -10.84 15.67 0.64
CA ASN A 66 -12.06 15.13 0.04
C ASN A 66 -11.73 14.19 -1.11
N LEU A 67 -10.84 14.60 -2.01
CA LEU A 67 -10.35 13.74 -3.09
C LEU A 67 -9.66 12.48 -2.58
N SER A 68 -8.83 12.58 -1.53
CA SER A 68 -8.15 11.42 -0.96
C SER A 68 -9.14 10.41 -0.38
N ASP A 69 -10.16 10.89 0.33
CA ASP A 69 -11.20 10.05 0.92
C ASP A 69 -12.06 9.38 -0.16
N GLU A 70 -12.40 10.11 -1.23
CA GLU A 70 -13.13 9.57 -2.39
C GLU A 70 -12.34 8.52 -3.16
N LEU A 71 -11.00 8.64 -3.20
CA LEU A 71 -10.13 7.65 -3.83
C LEU A 71 -9.98 6.37 -3.01
N MET A 72 -10.16 6.42 -1.70
CA MET A 72 -9.91 5.31 -0.78
C MET A 72 -10.58 3.98 -1.17
N PRO A 73 -11.85 3.94 -1.63
CA PRO A 73 -12.51 2.71 -2.06
C PRO A 73 -11.90 2.07 -3.32
N TYR A 74 -11.16 2.85 -4.12
CA TYR A 74 -10.55 2.41 -5.37
C TYR A 74 -9.09 1.98 -5.20
N ILE A 75 -8.52 2.11 -4.00
CA ILE A 75 -7.16 1.69 -3.69
C ILE A 75 -7.16 0.22 -3.28
N GLU A 76 -6.44 -0.60 -4.04
CA GLU A 76 -6.10 -1.96 -3.65
C GLU A 76 -4.85 -1.94 -2.77
N PHE A 77 -4.95 -2.55 -1.58
CA PHE A 77 -3.84 -2.64 -0.63
C PHE A 77 -3.25 -4.05 -0.58
N GLU A 78 -1.94 -4.13 -0.77
CA GLU A 78 -1.16 -5.36 -0.61
C GLU A 78 -0.21 -5.23 0.59
N LYS A 79 -0.12 -6.29 1.40
CA LYS A 79 0.79 -6.38 2.55
C LYS A 79 1.86 -7.42 2.26
N TYR A 80 3.13 -7.06 2.46
CA TYR A 80 4.27 -7.95 2.21
C TYR A 80 5.41 -7.67 3.18
N PHE A 81 6.38 -8.58 3.26
CA PHE A 81 7.64 -8.35 3.96
C PHE A 81 8.68 -7.80 2.99
N ASN A 82 9.31 -6.67 3.32
CA ASN A 82 10.40 -6.11 2.51
C ASN A 82 11.70 -6.95 2.67
N GLU A 83 12.75 -6.57 1.94
CA GLU A 83 14.05 -7.27 1.98
C GLU A 83 14.73 -7.24 3.36
N ASN A 84 14.37 -6.27 4.19
CA ASN A 84 14.86 -6.14 5.57
C ASN A 84 14.02 -6.95 6.58
N GLY A 85 12.93 -7.58 6.13
CA GLY A 85 11.99 -8.32 7.00
C GLY A 85 10.93 -7.44 7.68
N ASP A 86 10.80 -6.17 7.31
CA ASP A 86 9.76 -5.28 7.84
C ASP A 86 8.42 -5.51 7.13
N VAL A 87 7.31 -5.26 7.84
CA VAL A 87 5.98 -5.27 7.24
C VAL A 87 5.79 -3.98 6.43
N ALA A 88 5.60 -4.13 5.12
CA ALA A 88 5.27 -3.06 4.20
C ALA A 88 3.81 -3.17 3.74
N VAL A 89 3.20 -2.01 3.45
CA VAL A 89 1.87 -1.89 2.84
C VAL A 89 2.00 -1.05 1.59
N LYS A 90 1.55 -1.56 0.46
CA LYS A 90 1.50 -0.84 -0.82
C LYS A 90 0.04 -0.65 -1.21
N GLY A 91 -0.34 0.60 -1.49
CA GLY A 91 -1.62 0.95 -2.10
C GLY A 91 -1.43 1.21 -3.60
N GLN A 92 -2.34 0.74 -4.45
CA GLN A 92 -2.34 1.00 -5.87
C GLN A 92 -3.76 1.22 -6.41
N ILE A 93 -3.92 2.13 -7.37
CA ILE A 93 -5.18 2.37 -8.08
C ILE A 93 -4.97 1.92 -9.52
N LYS A 94 -5.85 1.03 -10.00
CA LYS A 94 -5.83 0.60 -11.41
C LYS A 94 -6.60 1.60 -12.26
N VAL A 95 -5.90 2.45 -13.00
CA VAL A 95 -6.50 3.35 -13.99
C VAL A 95 -6.66 2.60 -15.31
N VAL A 96 -7.90 2.43 -15.76
CA VAL A 96 -8.21 1.86 -17.09
C VAL A 96 -8.58 3.01 -18.01
N LEU A 97 -7.72 3.32 -18.98
CA LEU A 97 -8.05 4.25 -20.06
C LEU A 97 -8.91 3.50 -21.09
N HIS A 98 -10.17 3.90 -21.23
CA HIS A 98 -10.97 3.53 -22.39
C HIS A 98 -10.61 4.46 -23.54
N ASN A 99 -10.01 3.89 -24.58
CA ASN A 99 -9.82 4.56 -25.89
C ASN A 99 -11.14 4.61 -26.65
#